data_AF-A0AAN0K1I5-F1
#
_entry.id   AF-A0AAN0K1I5-F1
#
_cell.length_a   1.000
_cell.length_b   1.000
_cell.length_c   1.000
_cell.angle_alpha   90.00
_cell.angle_beta   90.00
_cell.angle_gamma   90.00
#
_symmetry.space_group_name_H-M   'P 1'
#
loop_
_entity.id
_entity.type
_entity.pdbx_description
1 polymer ?
#
loop_
_entity_poly.entity_id
_entity_poly.type
_entity_poly.pdbx_seq_one_letter_code
_entity_poly.pdbx_strand_id
1 'polypeptide(L)'
;CNAMISGNDTKGTNDIHSTATGAAPPTGTNKPLIGGPPLSPIALMDIPDDRPRVSELIEFHELLIKGQVEESLPLLDADTIRKIRNAVNDHEGMSLLIRAFEEHPTLLHKIRTTGIIKGSLRKVEAPLPTTPKLHRPSLATQPSQIESTINTPSDVPIVRKGTQSPEYITMKEMLADLVDLLAGNAPVIPQLNNHLFSSDLIPKAVHVTVGATGLSPYDRANKIFSSVLATIECHSNPNSVFSSLIISLQKVGLKNMASKLMEKLSEYKH
;
A
#
# COMPACT_ATOMS: atom_id res chain seq x y z
N CYS A 1 -52.97 -13.37 47.35
CA CYS A 1 -54.09 -13.31 46.38
C CYS A 1 -53.60 -12.52 45.17
N ASN A 2 -53.46 -13.01 43.94
CA ASN A 2 -53.98 -14.21 43.28
C ASN A 2 -52.90 -14.83 42.38
N ALA A 3 -52.80 -16.16 42.44
CA ALA A 3 -52.23 -17.00 41.40
C ALA A 3 -53.34 -17.36 40.40
N MET A 4 -53.04 -17.52 39.11
CA MET A 4 -53.69 -18.53 38.26
C MET A 4 -52.72 -18.99 37.15
N ILE A 5 -52.45 -20.30 37.20
CA ILE A 5 -51.93 -21.17 36.15
C ILE A 5 -53.10 -21.53 35.23
N SER A 6 -52.86 -21.70 33.93
CA SER A 6 -53.58 -22.71 33.14
C SER A 6 -52.77 -23.06 31.89
N GLY A 7 -52.32 -24.32 31.83
CA GLY A 7 -51.87 -24.97 30.62
C GLY A 7 -53.02 -25.65 29.88
N ASN A 8 -52.61 -26.59 29.02
CA ASN A 8 -53.36 -27.66 28.34
C ASN A 8 -53.89 -27.28 26.95
N ASP A 9 -53.85 -28.10 25.89
CA ASP A 9 -53.30 -29.44 25.67
C ASP A 9 -53.23 -29.74 24.15
N THR A 10 -52.43 -30.75 23.84
CA THR A 10 -52.17 -31.44 22.56
C THR A 10 -53.37 -32.10 21.86
N LYS A 11 -53.24 -32.33 20.54
CA LYS A 11 -53.33 -33.66 19.85
C LYS A 11 -54.20 -33.71 18.58
N GLY A 12 -53.66 -34.37 17.55
CA GLY A 12 -54.35 -34.89 16.35
C GLY A 12 -53.44 -34.70 15.12
N THR A 13 -52.41 -35.50 14.87
CA THR A 13 -52.45 -36.88 14.30
C THR A 13 -53.41 -36.99 13.14
N ASN A 14 -52.86 -37.12 11.92
CA ASN A 14 -53.33 -38.05 10.88
C ASN A 14 -52.19 -38.29 9.88
N ASP A 15 -51.74 -39.54 9.87
CA ASP A 15 -50.78 -40.16 8.99
C ASP A 15 -51.34 -40.31 7.57
N ILE A 16 -50.50 -40.13 6.54
CA ILE A 16 -50.59 -40.93 5.31
C ILE A 16 -49.18 -41.35 4.89
N HIS A 17 -48.98 -42.67 5.00
CA HIS A 17 -47.90 -43.44 4.42
C HIS A 17 -47.85 -43.31 2.90
N SER A 18 -46.64 -43.23 2.34
CA SER A 18 -46.32 -43.85 1.05
C SER A 18 -44.84 -44.25 1.02
N THR A 19 -44.60 -45.49 1.42
CA THR A 19 -43.43 -46.28 1.06
C THR A 19 -43.55 -46.72 -0.40
N ALA A 20 -42.54 -46.43 -1.22
CA ALA A 20 -42.25 -47.18 -2.44
C ALA A 20 -40.73 -47.33 -2.59
N THR A 21 -40.31 -48.57 -2.45
CA THR A 21 -38.95 -49.08 -2.57
C THR A 21 -38.45 -49.08 -4.02
N GLY A 22 -37.24 -48.57 -4.24
CA GLY A 22 -36.21 -49.16 -5.11
C GLY A 22 -36.40 -49.16 -6.64
N ALA A 23 -35.59 -48.34 -7.33
CA ALA A 23 -34.85 -48.74 -8.53
C ALA A 23 -33.64 -47.82 -8.74
N ALA A 24 -32.51 -48.40 -9.12
CA ALA A 24 -31.19 -47.79 -9.34
C ALA A 24 -31.19 -46.69 -10.43
N PRO A 25 -30.19 -45.78 -10.44
CA PRO A 25 -30.02 -44.82 -11.54
C PRO A 25 -29.62 -45.55 -12.83
N PRO A 26 -30.21 -45.22 -14.00
CA PRO A 26 -29.72 -45.75 -15.26
C PRO A 26 -28.37 -45.11 -15.61
N THR A 27 -27.37 -45.97 -15.74
CA THR A 27 -26.06 -45.70 -16.32
C THR A 27 -26.24 -45.07 -17.71
N GLY A 28 -26.01 -43.75 -17.79
CA GLY A 28 -25.97 -43.00 -19.04
C GLY A 28 -24.64 -43.23 -19.74
N THR A 29 -24.70 -43.98 -20.82
CA THR A 29 -23.62 -44.38 -21.73
C THR A 29 -22.79 -43.21 -22.25
N ASN A 30 -21.48 -43.25 -22.00
CA ASN A 30 -20.50 -42.45 -22.74
C ASN A 30 -20.53 -42.85 -24.23
N LYS A 31 -20.91 -41.93 -25.11
CA LYS A 31 -20.56 -41.99 -26.54
C LYS A 31 -20.03 -40.63 -26.98
N PRO A 32 -18.87 -40.56 -27.66
CA PRO A 32 -18.24 -39.30 -28.00
C PRO A 32 -18.96 -38.68 -29.21
N LEU A 33 -19.42 -37.43 -29.08
CA LEU A 33 -19.69 -36.61 -30.26
C LEU A 33 -18.34 -36.14 -30.81
N ILE A 34 -17.99 -36.73 -31.95
CA ILE A 34 -16.93 -36.29 -32.84
C ILE A 34 -17.24 -34.87 -33.33
N GLY A 35 -16.21 -34.00 -33.37
CA GLY A 35 -16.06 -33.11 -34.52
C GLY A 35 -16.03 -31.61 -34.28
N GLY A 36 -15.40 -31.12 -33.22
CA GLY A 36 -14.92 -29.73 -33.15
C GLY A 36 -13.48 -29.71 -32.63
N PRO A 37 -12.55 -28.92 -33.21
CA PRO A 37 -11.31 -28.61 -32.50
C PRO A 37 -11.69 -28.11 -31.11
N PRO A 38 -10.98 -28.51 -30.03
CA PRO A 38 -11.14 -27.78 -28.78
C PRO A 38 -10.93 -26.31 -29.13
N LEU A 39 -11.89 -25.45 -28.78
CA LEU A 39 -11.66 -24.02 -28.82
C LEU A 39 -10.36 -23.83 -28.05
N SER A 40 -9.31 -23.43 -28.78
CA SER A 40 -8.04 -23.03 -28.21
C SER A 40 -8.36 -22.21 -26.97
N PRO A 41 -7.61 -22.32 -25.86
CA PRO A 41 -7.73 -21.33 -24.79
C PRO A 41 -7.64 -20.00 -25.51
N ILE A 42 -8.76 -19.25 -25.57
CA ILE A 42 -8.72 -17.86 -25.96
C ILE A 42 -7.67 -17.35 -25.02
N ALA A 43 -6.52 -16.94 -25.57
CA ALA A 43 -5.49 -16.30 -24.80
C ALA A 43 -6.26 -15.27 -23.99
N LEU A 44 -6.34 -15.50 -22.69
CA LEU A 44 -6.81 -14.52 -21.73
C LEU A 44 -5.75 -13.46 -21.91
N MET A 45 -5.99 -12.57 -22.87
CA MET A 45 -5.24 -11.34 -23.04
C MET A 45 -5.30 -10.78 -21.65
N ASP A 46 -4.17 -10.85 -20.93
CA ASP A 46 -3.98 -10.20 -19.65
C ASP A 46 -4.59 -8.82 -19.85
N ILE A 47 -5.78 -8.60 -19.28
CA ILE A 47 -6.34 -7.27 -19.22
C ILE A 47 -5.31 -6.58 -18.35
N PRO A 48 -4.47 -5.69 -18.91
CA PRO A 48 -3.46 -5.06 -18.10
C PRO A 48 -4.23 -4.36 -17.00
N ASP A 49 -3.84 -4.60 -15.75
CA ASP A 49 -4.44 -3.89 -14.62
C ASP A 49 -4.28 -2.39 -14.91
N ASP A 50 -5.39 -1.76 -15.33
CA ASP A 50 -5.46 -0.36 -15.74
C ASP A 50 -5.31 0.57 -14.54
N ARG A 51 -5.15 0.01 -13.35
CA ARG A 51 -4.88 0.75 -12.13
C ARG A 51 -3.38 1.03 -11.99
N PRO A 52 -2.98 2.29 -11.72
CA PRO A 52 -1.60 2.61 -11.38
C PRO A 52 -1.23 1.95 -10.06
N ARG A 53 -0.08 1.28 -10.00
CA ARG A 53 0.49 0.77 -8.75
C ARG A 53 0.97 1.94 -7.89
N VAL A 54 0.97 1.74 -6.57
CA VAL A 54 1.46 2.75 -5.62
C VAL A 54 2.89 3.16 -5.91
N SER A 55 3.76 2.22 -6.29
CA SER A 55 5.13 2.51 -6.69
C SER A 55 5.21 3.37 -7.95
N GLU A 56 4.34 3.11 -8.93
CA GLU A 56 4.28 3.87 -10.19
C GLU A 56 3.83 5.32 -9.91
N LEU A 57 2.85 5.47 -9.02
CA LEU A 57 2.32 6.77 -8.61
C LEU A 57 3.38 7.61 -7.88
N ILE A 58 4.10 7.00 -6.93
CA ILE A 58 5.17 7.68 -6.16
C ILE A 58 6.31 8.11 -7.10
N GLU A 59 6.77 7.22 -7.98
CA GLU A 59 7.86 7.53 -8.91
C GLU A 59 7.47 8.66 -9.86
N PHE A 60 6.26 8.60 -10.42
CA PHE A 60 5.76 9.63 -11.31
C PHE A 60 5.56 10.98 -10.60
N HIS A 61 5.05 10.97 -9.37
CA HIS A 61 4.91 12.16 -8.54
C HIS A 61 6.28 12.83 -8.27
N GLU A 62 7.30 12.04 -7.92
CA GLU A 62 8.66 12.57 -7.75
C GLU A 62 9.21 13.20 -9.03
N LEU A 63 8.96 12.58 -10.18
CA LEU A 63 9.41 13.10 -11.48
C LEU A 63 8.71 14.41 -11.86
N LEU A 64 7.43 14.55 -11.55
CA LEU A 64 6.67 15.79 -11.71
C LEU A 64 7.23 16.92 -10.83
N ILE A 65 7.51 16.64 -9.55
CA ILE A 65 8.09 17.63 -8.63
C ILE A 65 9.47 18.12 -9.11
N LYS A 66 10.28 17.18 -9.62
CA LYS A 66 11.62 17.49 -10.15
C LYS A 66 11.60 18.19 -11.51
N GLY A 67 10.42 18.40 -12.12
CA GLY A 67 10.28 19.01 -13.44
C GLY A 67 10.82 18.14 -14.58
N GLN A 68 10.93 16.83 -14.37
CA GLN A 68 11.65 15.93 -15.27
C GLN A 68 10.75 15.27 -16.34
N VAL A 69 9.46 15.55 -16.33
CA VAL A 69 8.46 14.98 -17.24
C VAL A 69 7.72 16.04 -18.05
N GLU A 70 8.13 17.31 -17.95
CA GLU A 70 7.46 18.48 -18.55
C GLU A 70 7.36 18.39 -20.09
N GLU A 71 8.35 17.80 -20.78
CA GLU A 71 8.31 17.62 -22.24
C GLU A 71 7.79 16.24 -22.70
N SER A 72 7.63 15.28 -21.78
CA SER A 72 7.39 13.87 -22.14
C SER A 72 5.92 13.46 -22.14
N LEU A 73 5.00 14.36 -21.77
CA LEU A 73 3.60 14.04 -21.49
C LEU A 73 2.62 15.02 -22.16
N PRO A 74 2.14 14.72 -23.39
CA PRO A 74 1.11 15.53 -24.04
C PRO A 74 -0.31 15.32 -23.46
N LEU A 75 -0.48 14.43 -22.49
CA LEU A 75 -1.79 14.02 -21.96
C LEU A 75 -2.23 14.76 -20.69
N LEU A 76 -1.30 15.36 -19.95
CA LEU A 76 -1.62 16.21 -18.79
C LEU A 76 -1.52 17.67 -19.20
N ASP A 77 -2.53 18.47 -18.87
CA ASP A 77 -2.47 19.90 -19.10
C ASP A 77 -1.42 20.56 -18.19
N ALA A 78 -0.86 21.67 -18.67
CA ALA A 78 0.14 22.42 -17.91
C ALA A 78 -0.41 22.91 -16.56
N ASP A 79 -1.72 23.14 -16.49
CA ASP A 79 -2.40 23.57 -15.26
C ASP A 79 -2.44 22.47 -14.18
N THR A 80 -2.77 21.23 -14.55
CA THR A 80 -2.78 20.09 -13.63
C THR A 80 -1.36 19.73 -13.20
N ILE A 81 -0.39 19.75 -14.12
CA ILE A 81 1.03 19.56 -13.75
C ILE A 81 1.46 20.61 -12.72
N ARG A 82 1.13 21.89 -12.96
CA ARG A 82 1.44 22.98 -12.05
C ARG A 82 0.70 22.84 -10.71
N LYS A 83 -0.56 22.39 -10.71
CA LYS A 83 -1.34 22.15 -9.48
C LYS A 83 -0.76 21.01 -8.66
N ILE A 84 -0.35 19.90 -9.30
CA ILE A 84 0.29 18.77 -8.61
C ILE A 84 1.62 19.21 -8.00
N ARG A 85 2.47 19.92 -8.76
CA ARG A 85 3.80 20.37 -8.30
C ARG A 85 3.73 21.38 -7.14
N ASN A 86 2.73 22.26 -7.15
CA ASN A 86 2.56 23.31 -6.15
C ASN A 86 1.50 22.97 -5.10
N ALA A 87 1.13 21.68 -4.97
CA ALA A 87 0.21 21.24 -3.95
C ALA A 87 0.73 21.63 -2.56
N VAL A 88 -0.18 21.91 -1.62
CA VAL A 88 0.17 22.38 -0.27
C VAL A 88 0.82 21.25 0.55
N ASN A 89 0.59 20.00 0.15
CA ASN A 89 1.19 18.80 0.75
C ASN A 89 1.15 17.60 -0.23
N ASP A 90 1.92 16.55 0.08
CA ASP A 90 2.01 15.33 -0.73
C ASP A 90 0.66 14.63 -0.89
N HIS A 91 -0.22 14.69 0.12
CA HIS A 91 -1.52 14.05 0.05
C HIS A 91 -2.43 14.72 -1.00
N GLU A 92 -2.42 16.05 -1.07
CA GLU A 92 -3.11 16.82 -2.10
C GLU A 92 -2.50 16.58 -3.49
N GLY A 93 -1.17 16.60 -3.60
CA GLY A 93 -0.46 16.33 -4.86
C GLY A 93 -0.74 14.93 -5.40
N MET A 94 -0.69 13.91 -4.55
CA MET A 94 -1.01 12.52 -4.90
C MET A 94 -2.49 12.34 -5.23
N SER A 95 -3.40 13.03 -4.55
CA SER A 95 -4.83 12.98 -4.87
C SER A 95 -5.15 13.59 -6.24
N LEU A 96 -4.52 14.72 -6.57
CA LEU A 96 -4.61 15.34 -7.90
C LEU A 96 -4.02 14.44 -8.98
N LEU A 97 -2.92 13.77 -8.68
CA LEU A 97 -2.29 12.83 -9.60
C LEU A 97 -3.16 11.58 -9.86
N ILE A 98 -3.76 11.00 -8.81
CA ILE A 98 -4.70 9.88 -8.95
C ILE A 98 -5.88 10.28 -9.84
N ARG A 99 -6.47 11.46 -9.60
CA ARG A 99 -7.55 11.99 -10.44
C ARG A 99 -7.14 12.12 -11.91
N ALA A 100 -5.93 12.59 -12.17
CA ALA A 100 -5.37 12.65 -13.53
C ALA A 100 -5.29 11.28 -14.21
N PHE A 101 -4.97 10.21 -13.48
CA PHE A 101 -5.00 8.83 -14.01
C PHE A 101 -6.43 8.33 -14.25
N GLU A 102 -7.38 8.71 -13.39
CA GLU A 102 -8.80 8.37 -13.57
C GLU A 102 -9.41 9.08 -14.79
N GLU A 103 -9.05 10.34 -15.02
CA GLU A 103 -9.50 11.14 -16.16
C GLU A 103 -8.83 10.71 -17.49
N HIS A 104 -7.59 10.21 -17.42
CA HIS A 104 -6.81 9.81 -18.58
C HIS A 104 -6.25 8.37 -18.43
N PRO A 105 -7.06 7.33 -18.71
CA PRO A 105 -6.61 5.93 -18.61
C PRO A 105 -5.42 5.61 -19.54
N THR A 106 -5.27 6.35 -20.64
CA THR A 106 -4.15 6.21 -21.58
C THR A 106 -2.81 6.72 -21.02
N LEU A 107 -2.84 7.54 -19.96
CA LEU A 107 -1.65 8.07 -19.30
C LEU A 107 -0.80 6.94 -18.70
N LEU A 108 -1.45 5.97 -18.05
CA LEU A 108 -0.76 4.82 -17.45
C LEU A 108 -0.10 3.94 -18.51
N HIS A 109 -0.83 3.63 -19.58
CA HIS A 109 -0.28 2.88 -20.71
C HIS A 109 0.91 3.63 -21.32
N LYS A 110 0.80 4.95 -21.49
CA LYS A 110 1.88 5.78 -22.03
C LYS A 110 3.12 5.70 -21.16
N ILE A 111 2.99 5.89 -19.86
CA ILE A 111 4.09 5.88 -18.88
C ILE A 111 4.80 4.51 -18.84
N ARG A 112 4.04 3.41 -18.91
CA ARG A 112 4.58 2.05 -18.99
C ARG A 112 5.34 1.80 -20.30
N THR A 113 4.79 2.26 -21.42
CA THR A 113 5.37 2.09 -22.76
C THR A 113 6.58 2.99 -23.01
N THR A 114 6.60 4.22 -22.49
CA THR A 114 7.73 5.15 -22.64
C THR A 114 8.86 4.87 -21.67
N GLY A 115 8.66 3.97 -20.69
CA GLY A 115 9.70 3.63 -19.72
C GLY A 115 10.06 4.78 -18.78
N ILE A 116 9.19 5.79 -18.63
CA ILE A 116 9.37 6.93 -17.70
C ILE A 116 9.65 6.43 -16.27
N ILE A 117 9.02 5.30 -15.90
CA ILE A 117 9.10 4.65 -14.58
C ILE A 117 10.15 3.51 -14.54
N LYS A 118 10.84 3.20 -15.65
CA LYS A 118 11.78 2.05 -15.72
C LYS A 118 13.26 2.44 -15.65
N GLY A 119 13.58 3.63 -15.11
CA GLY A 119 14.96 4.00 -14.75
C GLY A 119 15.72 4.85 -15.79
N SER A 120 15.09 5.81 -16.46
CA SER A 120 15.82 6.73 -17.35
C SER A 120 15.18 8.11 -17.45
N LEU A 121 15.68 9.07 -16.67
CA LEU A 121 16.22 10.25 -17.36
C LEU A 121 17.63 9.90 -17.78
N ARG A 122 17.85 9.93 -19.09
CA ARG A 122 19.20 10.02 -19.62
C ARG A 122 19.85 11.22 -18.95
N LYS A 123 20.85 10.91 -18.13
CA LYS A 123 22.00 11.75 -17.80
C LYS A 123 22.26 12.68 -18.98
N VAL A 124 22.01 13.98 -18.80
CA VAL A 124 22.54 14.99 -19.72
C VAL A 124 24.06 14.82 -19.67
N GLU A 125 24.57 14.34 -20.78
CA GLU A 125 25.96 14.04 -21.04
C GLU A 125 26.77 15.32 -20.95
N ALA A 126 27.67 15.40 -19.97
CA ALA A 126 28.78 16.34 -20.02
C ALA A 126 29.80 15.80 -21.03
N PRO A 127 30.18 16.55 -22.08
CA PRO A 127 31.34 16.21 -22.87
C PRO A 127 32.54 16.95 -22.28
N LEU A 128 33.48 16.21 -21.69
CA LEU A 128 34.85 16.67 -21.56
C LEU A 128 35.67 16.06 -22.71
N PRO A 129 36.29 16.88 -23.57
CA PRO A 129 37.50 16.49 -24.26
C PRO A 129 38.70 17.22 -23.65
N THR A 130 39.70 16.41 -23.35
CA THR A 130 41.10 16.70 -23.02
C THR A 130 41.74 17.94 -23.67
N THR A 131 42.50 18.68 -22.84
CA THR A 131 43.44 19.78 -23.13
C THR A 131 44.46 19.50 -24.25
N PRO A 132 44.99 20.51 -24.97
CA PRO A 132 46.22 21.20 -24.51
C PRO A 132 46.37 22.72 -24.81
N LYS A 133 46.91 23.44 -23.82
CA LYS A 133 47.99 24.47 -23.88
C LYS A 133 47.74 25.90 -24.47
N LEU A 134 47.79 26.85 -23.54
CA LEU A 134 48.51 28.16 -23.53
C LEU A 134 48.09 29.31 -24.48
N HIS A 135 47.47 30.35 -23.91
CA HIS A 135 48.04 31.71 -23.80
C HIS A 135 47.19 32.62 -22.91
N ARG A 136 47.83 33.24 -21.90
CA ARG A 136 47.39 34.45 -21.19
C ARG A 136 47.85 35.66 -22.03
N PRO A 137 47.12 36.80 -22.11
CA PRO A 137 47.20 37.92 -21.14
C PRO A 137 45.82 38.62 -20.94
N SER A 138 45.51 39.54 -20.03
CA SER A 138 46.07 40.12 -18.80
C SER A 138 45.02 41.12 -18.24
N LEU A 139 45.15 41.44 -16.94
CA LEU A 139 44.76 42.68 -16.25
C LEU A 139 43.28 43.12 -16.17
N ALA A 140 42.70 43.11 -14.96
CA ALA A 140 42.51 44.33 -14.16
C ALA A 140 41.84 44.05 -12.79
N THR A 141 42.56 44.43 -11.73
CA THR A 141 42.07 45.11 -10.51
C THR A 141 41.16 44.36 -9.50
N GLN A 142 41.80 43.95 -8.40
CA GLN A 142 41.29 43.70 -7.02
C GLN A 142 40.71 44.97 -6.35
N PRO A 143 40.25 45.01 -5.06
CA PRO A 143 39.63 44.00 -4.15
C PRO A 143 38.50 44.54 -3.19
N SER A 144 37.88 43.66 -2.38
CA SER A 144 37.43 43.81 -0.94
C SER A 144 36.44 44.96 -0.56
N GLN A 145 35.40 44.86 0.30
CA GLN A 145 35.26 44.32 1.66
C GLN A 145 33.76 44.19 2.09
N ILE A 146 33.45 43.14 2.86
CA ILE A 146 32.67 43.05 4.12
C ILE A 146 31.74 44.22 4.54
N GLU A 147 30.44 43.95 4.82
CA GLU A 147 29.61 44.46 5.97
C GLU A 147 28.16 43.89 5.85
N SER A 148 27.69 42.95 6.67
CA SER A 148 27.03 43.03 8.01
C SER A 148 25.49 43.29 8.03
N THR A 149 24.78 42.31 8.62
CA THR A 149 23.67 42.41 9.61
C THR A 149 22.17 42.38 9.19
N ILE A 150 21.43 41.48 9.90
CA ILE A 150 19.97 41.37 10.26
C ILE A 150 18.98 41.02 9.10
N ASN A 151 18.25 39.89 9.07
CA ASN A 151 17.20 39.43 10.01
C ASN A 151 16.90 37.90 9.91
N THR A 152 16.70 37.26 11.07
CA THR A 152 15.99 35.96 11.35
C THR A 152 14.49 36.01 11.01
N PRO A 153 13.67 34.93 11.18
CA PRO A 153 13.85 33.48 10.97
C PRO A 153 12.69 32.90 10.09
N SER A 154 12.83 31.72 9.48
CA SER A 154 11.68 30.90 9.07
C SER A 154 12.08 29.45 8.85
N ASP A 155 11.59 28.60 9.76
CA ASP A 155 11.57 27.16 9.68
C ASP A 155 10.92 26.71 8.37
N VAL A 156 11.76 26.27 7.42
CA VAL A 156 11.33 25.40 6.34
C VAL A 156 11.45 23.98 6.87
N PRO A 157 10.37 23.18 6.98
CA PRO A 157 10.52 21.76 7.20
C PRO A 157 11.24 21.21 5.98
N ILE A 158 12.51 20.86 6.16
CA ILE A 158 13.26 20.05 5.21
C ILE A 158 12.48 18.73 5.12
N VAL A 159 11.64 18.58 4.10
CA VAL A 159 11.08 17.29 3.71
C VAL A 159 12.28 16.49 3.21
N ARG A 160 12.87 15.75 4.15
CA ARG A 160 13.88 14.75 3.87
C ARG A 160 13.28 13.83 2.82
N LYS A 161 13.98 13.64 1.70
CA LYS A 161 13.99 12.35 1.02
C LYS A 161 14.35 11.32 2.09
N GLY A 162 13.34 10.77 2.75
CA GLY A 162 13.54 9.85 3.85
C GLY A 162 14.12 8.59 3.26
N THR A 163 15.38 8.31 3.58
CA THR A 163 15.86 6.93 3.62
C THR A 163 14.80 6.16 4.39
N GLN A 164 14.03 5.30 3.71
CA GLN A 164 12.97 4.54 4.38
C GLN A 164 13.60 3.84 5.57
N SER A 165 13.01 4.00 6.76
CA SER A 165 13.60 3.46 7.96
C SER A 165 13.67 1.93 7.84
N PRO A 166 14.71 1.28 8.40
CA PRO A 166 14.79 -0.18 8.42
C PRO A 166 13.51 -0.84 8.97
N GLU A 167 12.85 -0.20 9.93
CA GLU A 167 11.58 -0.65 10.50
C GLU A 167 10.44 -0.61 9.49
N TYR A 168 10.33 0.47 8.70
CA TYR A 168 9.32 0.58 7.65
C TYR A 168 9.55 -0.46 6.56
N ILE A 169 10.80 -0.61 6.10
CA ILE A 169 11.16 -1.60 5.07
C ILE A 169 10.82 -3.00 5.56
N THR A 170 11.26 -3.36 6.76
CA THR A 170 11.00 -4.67 7.38
C THR A 170 9.49 -4.94 7.49
N MET A 171 8.72 -3.97 7.99
CA MET A 171 7.27 -4.10 8.13
C MET A 171 6.58 -4.27 6.77
N LYS A 172 7.04 -3.53 5.75
CA LYS A 172 6.47 -3.58 4.40
C LYS A 172 6.74 -4.92 3.72
N GLU A 173 7.96 -5.45 3.84
CA GLU A 173 8.31 -6.76 3.28
C GLU A 173 7.54 -7.90 3.95
N MET A 174 7.32 -7.82 5.27
CA MET A 174 6.63 -8.84 6.05
C MET A 174 5.11 -8.64 6.13
N LEU A 175 4.55 -7.65 5.45
CA LEU A 175 3.14 -7.27 5.61
C LEU A 175 2.19 -8.44 5.27
N ALA A 176 2.43 -9.12 4.15
CA ALA A 176 1.61 -10.25 3.73
C ALA A 176 1.65 -11.39 4.76
N ASP A 177 2.84 -11.79 5.19
CA ASP A 177 3.04 -12.82 6.22
C ASP A 177 2.33 -12.48 7.54
N LEU A 178 2.37 -11.20 7.95
CA LEU A 178 1.70 -10.71 9.15
C LEU A 178 0.18 -10.82 9.03
N VAL A 179 -0.37 -10.37 7.91
CA VAL A 179 -1.80 -10.41 7.63
C VAL A 179 -2.30 -11.86 7.60
N ASP A 180 -1.63 -12.74 6.85
CA ASP A 180 -2.00 -14.14 6.73
C ASP A 180 -1.93 -14.87 8.08
N LEU A 181 -0.87 -14.64 8.85
CA LEU A 181 -0.73 -15.24 10.19
C LEU A 181 -1.88 -14.79 11.10
N LEU A 182 -2.14 -13.49 11.18
CA LEU A 182 -3.15 -12.97 12.08
C LEU A 182 -4.57 -13.37 11.64
N ALA A 183 -4.82 -13.42 10.33
CA ALA A 183 -6.06 -13.93 9.76
C ALA A 183 -6.29 -15.40 10.11
N GLY A 184 -5.24 -16.22 10.03
CA GLY A 184 -5.24 -17.63 10.46
C GLY A 184 -5.40 -17.82 11.98
N ASN A 185 -5.21 -16.75 12.76
CA ASN A 185 -5.35 -16.73 14.22
C ASN A 185 -6.47 -15.75 14.64
N ALA A 186 -7.63 -15.83 13.98
CA ALA A 186 -8.75 -14.90 14.18
C ALA A 186 -9.14 -14.61 15.65
N PRO A 187 -9.12 -15.57 16.60
CA PRO A 187 -9.44 -15.30 18.01
C PRO A 187 -8.48 -14.30 18.70
N VAL A 188 -7.26 -14.14 18.18
CA VAL A 188 -6.24 -13.22 18.71
C VAL A 188 -6.47 -11.77 18.26
N ILE A 189 -7.16 -11.56 17.14
CA ILE A 189 -7.38 -10.24 16.53
C ILE A 189 -7.95 -9.21 17.52
N PRO A 190 -9.01 -9.49 18.31
CA PRO A 190 -9.55 -8.50 19.23
C PRO A 190 -8.55 -8.09 20.32
N GLN A 191 -7.79 -9.05 20.86
CA GLN A 191 -6.80 -8.79 21.90
C GLN A 191 -5.65 -7.94 21.35
N LEU A 192 -5.14 -8.29 20.17
CA LEU A 192 -4.07 -7.54 19.52
C LEU A 192 -4.54 -6.11 19.17
N ASN A 193 -5.75 -5.97 18.62
CA ASN A 193 -6.35 -4.66 18.31
C ASN A 193 -6.43 -3.77 19.56
N ASN A 194 -6.80 -4.33 20.72
CA ASN A 194 -6.82 -3.60 21.98
C ASN A 194 -5.41 -3.17 22.42
N HIS A 195 -4.42 -4.06 22.36
CA HIS A 195 -3.05 -3.72 22.72
C HIS A 195 -2.44 -2.64 21.83
N LEU A 196 -2.68 -2.71 20.52
CA LEU A 196 -2.20 -1.72 19.57
C LEU A 196 -2.89 -0.37 19.77
N PHE A 197 -4.19 -0.36 20.07
CA PHE A 197 -4.90 0.87 20.40
C PHE A 197 -4.40 1.49 21.71
N SER A 198 -4.21 0.69 22.78
CA SER A 198 -3.68 1.17 24.06
C SER A 198 -2.22 1.63 24.00
N SER A 199 -1.49 1.26 22.94
CA SER A 199 -0.10 1.68 22.72
C SER A 199 -0.02 2.83 21.69
N ASP A 200 -1.16 3.42 21.31
CA ASP A 200 -1.29 4.49 20.31
C ASP A 200 -0.71 4.13 18.92
N LEU A 201 -0.65 2.83 18.59
CA LEU A 201 -0.13 2.34 17.31
C LEU A 201 -1.17 2.41 16.19
N ILE A 202 -2.45 2.40 16.54
CA ILE A 202 -3.57 2.53 15.61
C ILE A 202 -4.55 3.60 16.11
N PRO A 203 -5.20 4.36 15.21
CA PRO A 203 -6.18 5.35 15.60
C PRO A 203 -7.50 4.70 16.02
N LYS A 204 -8.30 5.42 16.82
CA LYS A 204 -9.62 4.99 17.30
C LYS A 204 -10.54 4.49 16.19
N ALA A 205 -10.51 5.14 15.02
CA ALA A 205 -11.34 4.73 13.88
C ALA A 205 -10.99 3.30 13.40
N VAL A 206 -9.71 2.93 13.39
CA VAL A 206 -9.27 1.57 13.03
C VAL A 206 -9.70 0.58 14.11
N HIS A 207 -9.47 0.93 15.39
CA HIS A 207 -9.87 0.09 16.53
C HIS A 207 -11.36 -0.27 16.50
N VAL A 208 -12.23 0.72 16.31
CA VAL A 208 -13.68 0.54 16.21
C VAL A 208 -14.06 -0.29 14.99
N THR A 209 -13.49 0.02 13.82
CA THR A 209 -13.80 -0.71 12.57
C THR A 209 -13.45 -2.20 12.70
N VAL A 210 -12.29 -2.51 13.25
CA VAL A 210 -11.82 -3.89 13.46
C VAL A 210 -12.66 -4.61 14.52
N GLY A 211 -13.28 -3.88 15.44
CA GLY A 211 -14.22 -4.43 16.42
C GLY A 211 -15.63 -4.69 15.86
N ALA A 212 -15.96 -4.14 14.69
CA ALA A 212 -17.29 -4.28 14.09
C ALA A 212 -17.54 -5.70 13.57
N THR A 213 -18.78 -6.16 13.71
CA THR A 213 -19.25 -7.42 13.13
C THR A 213 -19.41 -7.27 11.61
N GLY A 214 -18.81 -8.17 10.83
CA GLY A 214 -19.02 -8.22 9.37
C GLY A 214 -17.74 -8.17 8.53
N LEU A 215 -16.58 -7.89 9.13
CA LEU A 215 -15.29 -8.00 8.43
C LEU A 215 -14.71 -9.40 8.56
N SER A 216 -14.12 -9.91 7.47
CA SER A 216 -13.36 -11.15 7.52
C SER A 216 -12.13 -11.01 8.43
N PRO A 217 -11.62 -12.10 9.02
CA PRO A 217 -10.36 -12.06 9.77
C PRO A 217 -9.20 -11.43 8.98
N TYR A 218 -9.15 -11.70 7.67
CA TYR A 218 -8.15 -11.13 6.77
C TYR A 218 -8.29 -9.62 6.64
N ASP A 219 -9.50 -9.10 6.37
CA ASP A 219 -9.72 -7.66 6.24
C ASP A 219 -9.39 -6.92 7.53
N ARG A 220 -9.74 -7.53 8.67
CA ARG A 220 -9.40 -7.00 9.99
C ARG A 220 -7.89 -6.93 10.18
N ALA A 221 -7.17 -8.02 9.87
CA ALA A 221 -5.72 -8.07 9.97
C ALA A 221 -5.02 -7.07 9.03
N ASN A 222 -5.45 -7.01 7.76
CA ASN A 222 -4.92 -6.07 6.77
C ASN A 222 -5.10 -4.62 7.21
N LYS A 223 -6.28 -4.27 7.77
CA LYS A 223 -6.56 -2.92 8.25
C LYS A 223 -5.72 -2.54 9.48
N ILE A 224 -5.49 -3.48 10.41
CA ILE A 224 -4.59 -3.28 11.54
C ILE A 224 -3.16 -2.99 11.03
N PHE A 225 -2.59 -3.90 10.25
CA PHE A 225 -1.18 -3.79 9.88
C PHE A 225 -0.90 -2.67 8.88
N SER A 226 -1.84 -2.38 7.97
CA SER A 226 -1.74 -1.19 7.10
C SER A 226 -1.72 0.11 7.93
N SER A 227 -2.53 0.16 9.00
CA SER A 227 -2.51 1.31 9.91
C SER A 227 -1.20 1.42 10.68
N VAL A 228 -0.67 0.30 11.19
CA VAL A 228 0.62 0.32 11.91
C VAL A 228 1.77 0.70 10.98
N LEU A 229 1.76 0.22 9.74
CA LEU A 229 2.74 0.59 8.71
C LEU A 229 2.73 2.11 8.44
N ALA A 230 1.53 2.69 8.29
CA ALA A 230 1.38 4.14 8.13
C ALA A 230 1.89 4.91 9.37
N THR A 231 1.63 4.41 10.57
CA THR A 231 2.18 4.99 11.80
C THR A 231 3.72 4.97 11.79
N ILE A 232 4.35 3.84 11.43
CA ILE A 232 5.81 3.72 11.35
C ILE A 232 6.40 4.69 10.33
N GLU A 233 5.75 4.85 9.17
CA GLU A 233 6.19 5.74 8.08
C GLU A 233 6.25 7.20 8.51
N CYS A 234 5.25 7.66 9.28
CA CYS A 234 5.13 9.06 9.67
C CYS A 234 5.75 9.38 11.04
N HIS A 235 6.16 8.39 11.83
CA HIS A 235 6.65 8.63 13.19
C HIS A 235 8.09 9.16 13.21
N SER A 236 8.36 10.14 14.08
CA SER A 236 9.71 10.70 14.27
C SER A 236 10.72 9.71 14.86
N ASN A 237 10.23 8.63 15.49
CA ASN A 237 11.02 7.52 16.01
C ASN A 237 10.39 6.17 15.60
N PRO A 238 10.66 5.67 14.37
CA PRO A 238 10.08 4.42 13.86
C PRO A 238 10.43 3.20 14.72
N ASN A 239 11.63 3.15 15.29
CA ASN A 239 12.09 2.08 16.17
C ASN A 239 11.23 1.95 17.45
N SER A 240 10.75 3.05 18.01
CA SER A 240 9.84 3.02 19.16
C SER A 240 8.49 2.38 18.80
N VAL A 241 7.93 2.75 17.66
CA VAL A 241 6.64 2.19 17.18
C VAL A 241 6.81 0.70 16.87
N PHE A 242 7.89 0.34 16.18
CA PHE A 242 8.23 -1.05 15.88
C PHE A 242 8.41 -1.88 17.16
N SER A 243 9.12 -1.37 18.16
CA SER A 243 9.29 -2.04 19.45
C SER A 243 7.96 -2.26 20.18
N SER A 244 7.06 -1.28 20.16
CA SER A 244 5.71 -1.41 20.69
C SER A 244 4.87 -2.46 19.95
N LEU A 245 5.06 -2.59 18.63
CA LEU A 245 4.44 -3.66 17.84
C LEU A 245 4.97 -5.03 18.29
N ILE A 246 6.29 -5.18 18.43
CA ILE A 246 6.92 -6.41 18.93
C ILE A 246 6.35 -6.82 20.29
N ILE A 247 6.27 -5.88 21.24
CA ILE A 247 5.70 -6.12 22.58
C ILE A 247 4.23 -6.55 22.47
N SER A 248 3.44 -5.89 21.62
CA SER A 248 2.02 -6.21 21.43
C SER A 248 1.81 -7.61 20.85
N LEU A 249 2.61 -8.01 19.86
CA LEU A 249 2.60 -9.36 19.29
C LEU A 249 2.99 -10.42 20.33
N GLN A 250 4.00 -10.15 21.16
CA GLN A 250 4.42 -11.05 22.23
C GLN A 250 3.33 -11.23 23.30
N LYS A 251 2.64 -10.15 23.69
CA LYS A 251 1.54 -10.20 24.68
C LYS A 251 0.39 -11.09 24.25
N VAL A 252 0.13 -11.18 22.95
CA VAL A 252 -0.91 -12.04 22.40
C VAL A 252 -0.41 -13.44 21.96
N GLY A 253 0.83 -13.79 22.32
CA GLY A 253 1.39 -15.12 22.06
C GLY A 253 1.99 -15.32 20.67
N LEU A 254 2.00 -14.30 19.81
CA LEU A 254 2.60 -14.36 18.45
C LEU A 254 4.13 -14.18 18.49
N LYS A 255 4.81 -14.90 19.39
CA LYS A 255 6.24 -14.76 19.69
C LYS A 255 7.16 -15.09 18.51
N ASN A 256 6.79 -16.08 17.70
CA ASN A 256 7.57 -16.49 16.54
C ASN A 256 7.62 -15.36 15.49
N MET A 257 6.48 -14.70 15.26
CA MET A 257 6.39 -13.58 14.34
C MET A 257 7.14 -12.36 14.86
N ALA A 258 7.01 -12.06 16.16
CA ALA A 258 7.79 -11.01 16.80
C ALA A 258 9.31 -11.25 16.65
N SER A 259 9.76 -12.50 16.78
CA SER A 259 11.17 -12.87 16.62
C SER A 259 11.63 -12.72 15.16
N LYS A 260 10.81 -13.16 14.20
CA LYS A 260 11.10 -13.02 12.76
C LYS A 260 11.21 -11.55 12.33
N LEU A 261 10.36 -10.68 12.86
CA LEU A 261 10.44 -9.22 12.64
C LEU A 261 11.74 -8.63 13.19
N MET A 262 12.18 -9.04 14.38
CA MET A 262 13.44 -8.56 14.97
C MET A 262 14.67 -9.06 14.19
N GLU A 263 14.66 -10.32 13.76
CA GLU A 263 15.72 -10.92 12.94
C GLU A 263 15.86 -10.17 11.61
N LYS A 264 14.74 -9.95 10.92
CA LYS A 264 14.72 -9.18 9.66
C LYS A 264 15.22 -7.76 9.84
N LEU A 265 14.83 -7.08 10.92
CA LEU A 265 15.33 -5.73 11.21
C LEU A 265 16.85 -5.70 11.44
N SER A 266 17.44 -6.78 11.97
CA SER A 266 18.89 -6.86 12.21
C SER A 266 19.72 -6.96 10.92
N GLU A 267 19.14 -7.45 9.83
CA GLU A 267 19.80 -7.53 8.50
C GLU A 267 20.19 -6.14 7.96
N TYR A 268 19.53 -5.07 8.42
CA TYR A 268 19.78 -3.70 7.99
C TYR A 268 20.69 -2.90 8.92
N LYS A 269 21.20 -3.51 10.01
CA LYS A 269 22.07 -2.86 11.01
C LYS A 269 23.56 -3.18 10.83
N HIS A 270 23.93 -3.82 9.71
CA HIS A 270 25.29 -4.22 9.36
C HIS A 270 25.71 -3.65 8.00
#